data_AF-A0A3B9LV38-F1
#
_entry.id   AF-A0A3B9LV38-F1
#
_cell.length_a   1.000
_cell.length_b   1.000
_cell.length_c   1.000
_cell.angle_alpha   90.00
_cell.angle_beta   90.00
_cell.angle_gamma   90.00
#
_symmetry.space_group_name_H-M   'P 1'
#
loop_
_entity.id
_entity.type
_entity.pdbx_description
1 polymer ?
#
loop_
_entity_poly.entity_id
_entity_poly.type
_entity_poly.pdbx_seq_one_letter_code
_entity_poly.pdbx_strand_id
1 'polypeptide(L)'
;MGNIANCSFQTAACAREHLAGKKGLVTVLLLFVINPLSKEAIPAALEKAERYRLLNEPAEAESICLDVLKADPENQQAIITLLLAVTDRFTKGYGVSDTQAKELLARVKGEYERAYYSGILAERRAKAKLA
;
A
#
# COMPACT_ATOMS: atom_id res chain seq x y z
N MET A 1 20.98 -21.54 -11.71
CA MET A 1 21.47 -20.68 -10.61
C MET A 1 21.46 -19.24 -11.06
N GLY A 2 21.04 -18.30 -10.19
CA GLY A 2 21.26 -16.86 -10.34
C GLY A 2 20.00 -16.08 -10.75
N ASN A 3 19.11 -15.80 -9.80
CA ASN A 3 18.91 -14.48 -9.19
C ASN A 3 17.93 -13.55 -9.96
N ILE A 4 16.63 -13.73 -9.69
CA ILE A 4 15.63 -12.65 -9.78
C ILE A 4 15.47 -12.09 -8.37
N ALA A 5 16.49 -11.36 -7.94
CA ALA A 5 16.45 -10.56 -6.73
C ALA A 5 16.78 -9.12 -7.15
N ASN A 6 16.01 -8.17 -6.64
CA ASN A 6 16.11 -6.72 -6.85
C ASN A 6 15.59 -6.18 -8.20
N CYS A 7 14.29 -5.87 -8.23
CA CYS A 7 13.83 -4.68 -8.92
C CYS A 7 13.12 -3.78 -7.89
N SER A 8 13.92 -3.29 -6.95
CA SER A 8 13.56 -2.28 -5.99
C SER A 8 13.35 -0.94 -6.69
N PHE A 9 12.21 -0.30 -6.38
CA PHE A 9 12.12 1.11 -6.01
C PHE A 9 12.97 2.10 -6.82
N GLN A 10 12.51 2.55 -7.98
CA GLN A 10 12.67 3.96 -8.34
C GLN A 10 11.75 4.35 -9.50
N THR A 11 11.21 5.58 -9.42
CA THR A 11 10.52 6.37 -10.48
C THR A 11 8.99 6.55 -10.45
N ALA A 12 8.37 6.66 -9.27
CA ALA A 12 7.11 7.42 -9.16
C ALA A 12 7.33 8.95 -9.09
N ALA A 13 8.56 9.43 -8.86
CA ALA A 13 8.86 10.86 -8.68
C ALA A 13 9.60 11.54 -9.85
N CYS A 14 10.09 10.79 -10.85
CA CYS A 14 11.00 11.33 -11.88
C CYS A 14 10.31 11.68 -13.22
N ALA A 15 9.09 11.21 -13.48
CA ALA A 15 8.46 11.30 -14.81
C ALA A 15 7.61 12.56 -15.03
N ARG A 16 8.09 13.75 -14.61
CA ARG A 16 7.40 15.03 -14.90
C ARG A 16 8.03 15.88 -16.01
N GLU A 17 9.14 15.47 -16.61
CA GLU A 17 9.76 16.20 -17.71
C GLU A 17 10.09 15.29 -18.89
N HIS A 18 9.12 15.09 -19.79
CA HIS A 18 9.32 15.19 -21.25
C HIS A 18 8.07 14.69 -21.99
N LEU A 19 7.13 15.60 -22.18
CA LEU A 19 6.07 15.48 -23.20
C LEU A 19 6.66 15.87 -24.56
N ALA A 20 7.10 14.90 -25.35
CA ALA A 20 7.24 15.09 -26.80
C ALA A 20 7.28 13.74 -27.54
N GLY A 21 6.12 13.32 -28.04
CA GLY A 21 5.99 12.54 -29.26
C GLY A 21 6.58 11.13 -29.28
N LYS A 22 5.78 10.11 -28.98
CA LYS A 22 5.96 8.76 -29.53
C LYS A 22 4.64 7.96 -29.47
N LYS A 23 3.99 7.84 -30.62
CA LYS A 23 2.74 7.08 -30.86
C LYS A 23 2.87 5.55 -30.66
N GLY A 24 3.96 5.08 -30.05
CA GLY A 24 4.21 3.66 -29.73
C GLY A 24 4.03 3.30 -28.25
N LEU A 25 3.72 4.26 -27.38
CA LEU A 25 3.64 4.04 -25.92
C LEU A 25 2.30 3.45 -25.46
N VAL A 26 1.24 3.56 -26.27
CA VAL A 26 -0.11 3.10 -25.91
C VAL A 26 -0.17 1.58 -25.72
N THR A 27 0.63 0.80 -26.47
CA THR A 27 0.66 -0.66 -26.35
C THR A 27 1.42 -1.15 -25.11
N VAL A 28 2.47 -0.44 -24.68
CA VAL A 28 3.21 -0.78 -23.45
C VAL A 28 2.41 -0.35 -22.20
N LEU A 29 1.70 0.78 -22.28
CA LEU A 29 0.83 1.26 -21.20
C LEU A 29 -0.34 0.30 -20.92
N LEU A 30 -0.84 -0.41 -21.94
CA LEU A 30 -1.93 -1.39 -21.79
C LEU A 30 -1.47 -2.73 -21.19
N LEU A 31 -0.17 -3.03 -21.21
CA LEU A 31 0.39 -4.29 -20.68
C LEU A 31 0.56 -4.30 -19.15
N PHE A 32 0.31 -3.16 -18.49
CA PHE A 32 0.22 -3.03 -17.03
C PHE A 32 -1.23 -3.02 -16.54
N VAL A 33 -2.19 -3.46 -17.36
CA VAL A 33 -3.52 -3.83 -16.90
C VAL A 33 -3.38 -5.16 -16.15
N ILE A 34 -3.09 -5.05 -14.86
CA ILE A 34 -3.09 -6.18 -13.93
C ILE A 34 -4.46 -6.82 -14.03
N ASN A 35 -4.51 -8.12 -14.30
CA ASN A 35 -5.76 -8.85 -14.29
C ASN A 35 -6.44 -8.61 -12.94
N PRO A 36 -7.72 -8.20 -12.90
CA PRO A 36 -8.39 -7.90 -11.65
C PRO A 36 -8.28 -9.12 -10.73
N LEU A 37 -7.89 -8.87 -9.47
CA LEU A 37 -7.70 -9.92 -8.48
C LEU A 37 -9.05 -10.62 -8.28
N SER A 38 -9.09 -11.93 -8.55
CA SER A 38 -10.34 -12.69 -8.41
C SER A 38 -10.72 -12.76 -6.94
N LYS A 39 -12.03 -12.78 -6.62
CA LYS A 39 -12.48 -12.78 -5.23
C LYS A 39 -11.98 -14.01 -4.46
N GLU A 40 -11.77 -15.14 -5.14
CA GLU A 40 -11.22 -16.36 -4.52
C GLU A 40 -9.75 -16.19 -4.10
N ALA A 41 -9.01 -15.28 -4.74
CA ALA A 41 -7.60 -15.04 -4.43
C ALA A 41 -7.38 -14.06 -3.26
N ILE A 42 -8.43 -13.37 -2.79
CA ILE A 42 -8.35 -12.36 -1.73
C ILE A 42 -7.72 -12.91 -0.43
N PRO A 43 -8.11 -14.09 0.10
CA PRO A 43 -7.51 -14.60 1.34
C PRO A 43 -6.00 -14.83 1.23
N ALA A 44 -5.55 -15.43 0.12
CA ALA A 44 -4.13 -15.67 -0.12
C ALA A 44 -3.34 -14.36 -0.31
N ALA A 45 -3.95 -13.37 -0.97
CA ALA A 45 -3.35 -12.04 -1.12
C ALA A 45 -3.18 -11.35 0.25
N LEU A 46 -4.18 -11.40 1.12
CA LEU A 46 -4.12 -10.81 2.45
C LEU A 46 -3.07 -11.49 3.34
N GLU A 47 -2.96 -12.81 3.30
CA GLU A 47 -1.89 -13.54 4.00
C GLU A 47 -0.51 -13.09 3.52
N LYS A 48 -0.34 -12.91 2.20
CA LYS A 48 0.90 -12.41 1.61
C LYS A 48 1.21 -10.98 2.06
N ALA A 49 0.20 -10.10 2.10
CA ALA A 49 0.34 -8.72 2.56
C ALA A 49 0.79 -8.65 4.02
N GLU A 50 0.22 -9.49 4.90
CA GLU A 50 0.64 -9.58 6.29
C GLU A 50 2.10 -10.03 6.42
N ARG A 51 2.50 -11.07 5.67
CA ARG A 51 3.89 -11.55 5.65
C ARG A 51 4.88 -10.46 5.23
N TYR A 52 4.60 -9.72 4.16
CA TYR A 52 5.47 -8.61 3.73
C TYR A 52 5.57 -7.50 4.77
N ARG A 53 4.45 -7.17 5.44
CA ARG A 53 4.48 -6.20 6.54
C ARG A 53 5.40 -6.67 7.67
N LEU A 54 5.29 -7.93 8.08
CA LEU A 54 6.14 -8.53 9.13
C LEU A 54 7.62 -8.63 8.72
N LEU A 55 7.91 -8.74 7.42
CA LEU A 55 9.27 -8.67 6.85
C LEU A 55 9.80 -7.24 6.73
N ASN A 56 9.09 -6.23 7.24
CA ASN A 56 9.41 -4.81 7.10
C ASN A 56 9.45 -4.33 5.63
N GLU A 57 8.65 -4.94 4.75
CA GLU A 57 8.42 -4.53 3.36
C GLU A 57 7.01 -3.89 3.20
N PRO A 58 6.74 -2.73 3.82
CA PRO A 58 5.39 -2.17 3.88
C PRO A 58 4.85 -1.71 2.52
N ALA A 59 5.71 -1.39 1.56
CA ALA A 59 5.26 -0.97 0.22
C ALA A 59 4.62 -2.15 -0.55
N GLU A 60 5.16 -3.36 -0.39
CA GLU A 60 4.61 -4.57 -1.00
C GLU A 60 3.24 -4.90 -0.37
N ALA A 61 3.15 -4.81 0.96
CA ALA A 61 1.89 -4.96 1.68
C ALA A 61 0.84 -3.94 1.24
N GLU A 62 1.23 -2.66 1.08
CA GLU A 62 0.38 -1.59 0.56
C GLU A 62 -0.13 -1.89 -0.85
N SER A 63 0.75 -2.28 -1.78
CA SER A 63 0.35 -2.61 -3.15
C SER A 63 -0.69 -3.73 -3.19
N ILE A 64 -0.46 -4.81 -2.43
CA ILE A 64 -1.39 -5.94 -2.40
C ILE A 64 -2.73 -5.53 -1.80
N CYS A 65 -2.74 -4.76 -0.72
CA CYS A 65 -3.99 -4.30 -0.10
C CYS A 65 -4.78 -3.38 -1.03
N LEU A 66 -4.11 -2.53 -1.80
CA LEU A 66 -4.77 -1.70 -2.82
C LEU A 66 -5.44 -2.55 -3.90
N ASP A 67 -4.81 -3.63 -4.34
CA ASP A 67 -5.40 -4.54 -5.33
C ASP A 67 -6.60 -5.32 -4.76
N VAL A 68 -6.52 -5.76 -3.51
CA VAL A 68 -7.67 -6.35 -2.80
C VAL A 68 -8.82 -5.34 -2.69
N LEU A 69 -8.54 -4.08 -2.35
CA LEU A 69 -9.58 -3.05 -2.22
C LEU A 69 -10.19 -2.60 -3.56
N LYS A 70 -9.50 -2.82 -4.68
CA LYS A 70 -10.11 -2.66 -6.01
C LYS A 70 -11.14 -3.77 -6.29
N ALA A 71 -10.88 -4.99 -5.82
CA ALA A 71 -11.78 -6.15 -6.00
C ALA A 71 -12.92 -6.18 -4.98
N ASP A 72 -12.64 -5.77 -3.74
CA ASP A 72 -13.57 -5.71 -2.62
C ASP A 72 -13.32 -4.44 -1.76
N PRO A 73 -13.99 -3.31 -2.08
CA PRO A 73 -13.76 -2.03 -1.41
C PRO A 73 -14.13 -2.00 0.07
N GLU A 74 -14.95 -2.93 0.55
CA GLU A 74 -15.38 -2.96 1.96
C GLU A 74 -14.60 -3.94 2.83
N ASN A 75 -13.61 -4.63 2.25
CA ASN A 75 -12.82 -5.65 2.94
C ASN A 75 -12.08 -5.07 4.15
N GLN A 76 -12.59 -5.36 5.36
CA GLN A 76 -12.08 -4.76 6.59
C GLN A 76 -10.63 -5.15 6.87
N GLN A 77 -10.26 -6.40 6.60
CA GLN A 77 -8.88 -6.87 6.79
C GLN A 77 -7.90 -6.15 5.86
N ALA A 78 -8.28 -5.90 4.61
CA ALA A 78 -7.47 -5.12 3.68
C ALA A 78 -7.33 -3.65 4.12
N ILE A 79 -8.41 -3.01 4.59
CA ILE A 79 -8.38 -1.61 5.07
C ILE A 79 -7.44 -1.47 6.26
N ILE A 80 -7.57 -2.36 7.26
CA ILE A 80 -6.74 -2.38 8.46
C ILE A 80 -5.27 -2.67 8.10
N THR A 81 -5.03 -3.65 7.25
CA THR A 81 -3.66 -4.02 6.86
C THR A 81 -2.99 -2.90 6.08
N LEU A 82 -3.72 -2.23 5.18
CA LEU A 82 -3.25 -1.04 4.47
C LEU A 82 -2.94 0.12 5.42
N LEU A 83 -3.81 0.40 6.39
CA LEU A 83 -3.58 1.42 7.42
C LEU A 83 -2.26 1.16 8.18
N LEU A 84 -2.04 -0.08 8.59
CA LEU A 84 -0.82 -0.47 9.30
C LEU A 84 0.41 -0.35 8.39
N ALA A 85 0.35 -0.84 7.16
CA ALA A 85 1.46 -0.75 6.20
C ALA A 85 1.83 0.70 5.86
N VAL A 86 0.84 1.58 5.63
CA VAL A 86 1.05 3.01 5.37
C VAL A 86 1.72 3.68 6.58
N THR A 87 1.29 3.35 7.80
CA THR A 87 1.87 3.95 9.01
C THR A 87 3.24 3.38 9.40
N ASP A 88 3.57 2.15 8.99
CA ASP A 88 4.93 1.57 9.16
C ASP A 88 5.99 2.38 8.37
N ARG A 89 5.57 3.12 7.35
CA ARG A 89 6.46 3.97 6.54
C ARG A 89 6.78 5.31 7.20
N PHE A 90 6.06 5.74 8.24
CA PHE A 90 6.34 7.00 8.94
C PHE A 90 7.74 7.04 9.56
N THR A 91 8.18 5.94 10.15
CA THR A 91 9.50 5.85 10.79
C THR A 91 10.65 5.76 9.78
N LYS A 92 10.36 5.50 8.51
CA LYS A 92 11.37 5.36 7.44
C LYS A 92 11.62 6.66 6.67
N GLY A 93 11.11 7.80 7.15
CA GLY A 93 11.30 9.11 6.50
C GLY A 93 10.58 9.26 5.16
N TYR A 94 9.70 8.32 4.79
CA TYR A 94 8.85 8.49 3.61
C TYR A 94 7.79 9.54 3.92
N GLY A 95 7.59 10.48 3.00
CA GLY A 95 6.50 11.46 3.06
C GLY A 95 5.14 10.79 2.90
N VAL A 96 4.68 10.12 3.96
CA VAL A 96 3.37 9.49 4.02
C VAL A 96 2.37 10.53 4.46
N SER A 97 1.27 10.62 3.71
CA SER A 97 0.20 11.58 4.01
C SER A 97 -0.57 11.15 5.26
N ASP A 98 -0.51 11.98 6.31
CA ASP A 98 -1.38 11.86 7.49
C ASP A 98 -2.87 11.81 7.10
N THR A 99 -3.22 12.44 5.98
CA THR A 99 -4.56 12.43 5.42
C THR A 99 -4.98 11.03 4.97
N GLN A 100 -4.11 10.29 4.28
CA GLN A 100 -4.41 8.93 3.79
C GLN A 100 -4.69 7.98 4.95
N ALA A 101 -3.90 8.06 6.03
CA ALA A 101 -4.11 7.22 7.21
C ALA A 101 -5.46 7.53 7.90
N LYS A 102 -5.85 8.81 7.97
CA LYS A 102 -7.14 9.23 8.53
C LYS A 102 -8.32 8.77 7.68
N GLU A 103 -8.22 8.84 6.35
CA GLU A 103 -9.24 8.36 5.42
C GLU A 103 -9.46 6.85 5.56
N LEU A 104 -8.39 6.07 5.70
CA LEU A 104 -8.48 4.64 5.95
C LEU A 104 -9.11 4.33 7.32
N LEU A 105 -8.72 5.08 8.36
CA LEU A 105 -9.28 4.92 9.70
C LEU A 105 -10.80 5.17 9.73
N ALA A 106 -11.30 6.14 8.94
CA ALA A 106 -12.73 6.42 8.83
C ALA A 106 -13.53 5.24 8.22
N ARG A 107 -12.88 4.37 7.43
CA ARG A 107 -13.51 3.20 6.80
C ARG A 107 -13.50 1.95 7.68
N VAL A 108 -12.81 1.98 8.83
CA VAL A 108 -12.79 0.88 9.79
C VAL A 108 -14.17 0.78 10.47
N LYS A 109 -14.77 -0.41 10.39
CA LYS A 109 -16.03 -0.77 11.04
C LYS A 109 -15.75 -1.18 12.49
N GLY A 110 -16.66 -0.78 13.39
CA GLY A 110 -16.55 -1.01 14.82
C GLY A 110 -15.91 0.16 15.57
N GLU A 111 -16.50 0.52 16.72
CA GLU A 111 -16.01 1.64 17.54
C GLU A 111 -14.70 1.28 18.25
N TYR A 112 -14.60 0.05 18.75
CA TYR A 112 -13.41 -0.45 19.42
C TYR A 112 -12.21 -0.48 18.46
N GLU A 113 -12.38 -1.06 17.27
CA GLU A 113 -11.34 -1.17 16.25
C GLU A 113 -10.85 0.22 15.82
N ARG A 114 -11.79 1.15 15.61
CA ARG A 114 -11.44 2.53 15.25
C ARG A 114 -10.66 3.22 16.36
N ALA A 115 -11.09 3.09 17.62
CA ALA A 115 -10.37 3.63 18.76
C ALA A 115 -8.97 3.00 18.88
N TYR A 116 -8.87 1.68 18.78
CA TYR A 116 -7.63 0.92 18.86
C TYR A 116 -6.62 1.35 17.79
N TYR A 117 -7.01 1.34 16.51
CA TYR A 117 -6.13 1.72 15.41
C TYR A 117 -5.82 3.22 15.38
N SER A 118 -6.70 4.08 15.93
CA SER A 118 -6.40 5.50 16.13
C SER A 118 -5.23 5.70 17.10
N GLY A 119 -5.17 4.89 18.17
CA GLY A 119 -4.08 4.91 19.14
C GLY A 119 -2.75 4.50 18.50
N ILE A 120 -2.75 3.40 17.74
CA ILE A 120 -1.56 2.94 17.01
C ILE A 120 -1.06 4.01 16.03
N LEU A 121 -1.97 4.64 15.29
CA LEU A 121 -1.64 5.73 14.37
C LEU A 121 -0.97 6.91 15.11
N ALA A 122 -1.55 7.34 16.22
CA ALA A 122 -1.01 8.44 17.02
C ALA A 122 0.38 8.12 17.58
N GLU A 123 0.57 6.91 18.10
CA GLU A 123 1.86 6.45 18.65
C GLU A 123 2.95 6.44 17.58
N ARG A 124 2.69 5.80 16.44
CA ARG A 124 3.65 5.71 15.33
C ARG A 124 4.03 7.09 14.78
N ARG A 125 3.05 7.99 14.69
CA ARG A 125 3.28 9.37 14.28
C ARG A 125 4.13 10.13 15.29
N ALA A 126 3.88 9.97 16.60
CA ALA A 126 4.68 10.61 17.63
C ALA A 126 6.14 10.12 17.56
N LYS A 127 6.35 8.81 17.44
CA LYS A 127 7.69 8.21 17.27
C LYS A 127 8.41 8.77 16.06
N ALA A 128 7.74 8.88 14.91
CA ALA A 128 8.34 9.43 13.70
C ALA A 128 8.71 10.92 13.78
N LYS A 129 8.06 11.69 14.67
CA LYS A 129 8.41 13.10 14.91
C LYS A 129 9.57 13.29 15.89
N LEU A 130 9.87 12.26 16.68
CA LEU A 130 10.93 12.27 17.69
C LEU A 130 12.23 11.60 17.23
N ALA A 131 12.18 10.90 16.09
CA ALA A 131 13.34 10.30 15.43
C ALA A 131 14.08 11.32 14.56
#